data_AF-D1W734-F1
#
_entry.id   AF-D1W734-F1
#
_cell.length_a   1.000
_cell.length_b   1.000
_cell.length_c   1.000
_cell.angle_alpha   90.00
_cell.angle_beta   90.00
_cell.angle_gamma   90.00
#
_symmetry.space_group_name_H-M   'P 1'
#
loop_
_entity.id
_entity.type
_entity.pdbx_description
1 polymer ?
#
loop_
_entity_poly.entity_id
_entity_poly.type
_entity_poly.pdbx_seq_one_letter_code
_entity_poly.pdbx_strand_id
1 'polypeptide(L)'
;MLSDCFLSKVREKFIANLRNIMQALSECLELSHSLHNFTLGNKNRHIMKTSADKGNSVGENNTPKQRKTSSKNGEIETYLSSYYKFRYNTILGRTEYRCKDDAHFSKVGRYEINTLRREIDNDIGIITSSDNLYSIIESSFSPRINPIQEYFKALPLLDIGSSCGNTDEYNSCCNAFSLSLKAIPELAGCVVVRNHEKWLLYLTKWLVAVVAYAMDDRECRNHTCLVLTGEQGKFKTTFLDLLCPPALHGYSYTGKIYPQEKDTLTYIGQNLIVNIDDQLKALNKRDENELKNLITCPMVKYRMPYDKYVEEYPHLASFVA
;
A
#
# COMPACT_ATOMS: atom_id res chain seq x y z
N MET A 1 -9.23 -1.71 -11.39
CA MET A 1 -10.57 -1.36 -11.91
C MET A 1 -10.98 -0.04 -11.30
N LEU A 2 -10.92 1.04 -12.08
CA LEU A 2 -11.59 2.29 -11.73
C LEU A 2 -13.08 2.05 -11.98
N SER A 3 -13.94 2.10 -10.96
CA SER A 3 -15.37 1.82 -11.15
C SER A 3 -15.98 2.80 -12.18
N ASP A 4 -17.01 2.40 -12.92
CA ASP A 4 -17.71 3.31 -13.85
C ASP A 4 -18.23 4.60 -13.17
N CYS A 5 -18.48 4.53 -11.86
CA CYS A 5 -18.83 5.68 -11.01
C CYS A 5 -17.66 6.65 -10.80
N PHE A 6 -16.41 6.16 -10.87
CA PHE A 6 -15.21 6.99 -10.84
C PHE A 6 -15.05 7.74 -12.17
N LEU A 7 -15.16 7.06 -13.30
CA LEU A 7 -15.07 7.69 -14.63
C LEU A 7 -16.20 8.70 -14.90
N SER A 8 -17.43 8.45 -14.39
CA SER A 8 -18.53 9.41 -14.52
C SER A 8 -18.29 10.69 -13.68
N LYS A 9 -17.80 10.55 -12.44
CA LYS A 9 -17.43 11.68 -11.57
C LYS A 9 -16.27 12.51 -12.13
N VAL A 10 -15.34 11.87 -12.85
CA VAL A 10 -14.28 12.57 -13.59
C VAL A 10 -14.88 13.34 -14.77
N ARG A 11 -15.74 12.71 -15.58
CA ARG A 11 -16.38 13.37 -16.73
C ARG A 11 -17.21 14.59 -16.35
N GLU A 12 -17.99 14.53 -15.26
CA GLU A 12 -18.80 15.68 -14.81
C GLU A 12 -17.93 16.89 -14.40
N LYS A 13 -16.74 16.65 -13.83
CA LYS A 13 -15.85 17.73 -13.35
C LYS A 13 -15.01 18.37 -14.45
N PHE A 14 -14.71 17.63 -15.54
CA PHE A 14 -13.79 18.09 -16.60
C PHE A 14 -14.45 18.82 -17.77
N ILE A 15 -15.78 18.76 -17.92
CA ILE A 15 -16.51 19.43 -19.02
C ILE A 15 -16.43 20.98 -18.96
N ALA A 16 -15.93 21.56 -17.88
CA ALA A 16 -16.09 22.99 -17.62
C ALA A 16 -14.97 23.94 -18.11
N ASN A 17 -13.80 23.51 -18.63
CA ASN A 17 -12.76 24.48 -18.98
C ASN A 17 -11.75 24.03 -20.06
N LEU A 18 -12.00 24.43 -21.31
CA LEU A 18 -11.07 24.33 -22.44
C LEU A 18 -10.34 25.66 -22.65
N ARG A 19 -9.02 25.69 -22.45
CA ARG A 19 -7.99 26.45 -23.22
C ARG A 19 -6.63 26.50 -22.49
N ASN A 20 -5.60 26.03 -23.21
CA ASN A 20 -4.18 26.47 -23.33
C ASN A 20 -3.19 26.51 -22.11
N ILE A 21 -1.88 26.31 -22.42
CA ILE A 21 -0.64 26.64 -21.64
C ILE A 21 0.53 25.61 -21.92
N MET A 22 1.82 25.97 -22.17
CA MET A 22 2.94 25.30 -22.89
C MET A 22 4.12 24.82 -22.03
N GLN A 23 4.98 24.05 -22.73
CA GLN A 23 6.44 23.94 -22.65
C GLN A 23 7.02 22.78 -21.84
N ALA A 24 7.80 21.97 -22.57
CA ALA A 24 8.50 20.77 -22.15
C ALA A 24 10.00 21.05 -22.02
N LEU A 25 10.68 20.36 -21.11
CA LEU A 25 12.14 20.26 -21.09
C LEU A 25 12.60 18.81 -20.87
N SER A 26 13.34 18.35 -21.89
CA SER A 26 14.43 17.37 -22.00
C SER A 26 14.40 16.03 -21.25
N GLU A 27 14.37 14.98 -22.09
CA GLU A 27 14.76 13.59 -21.83
C GLU A 27 16.26 13.47 -21.47
N CYS A 28 16.60 12.49 -20.61
CA CYS A 28 17.87 11.76 -20.61
C CYS A 28 17.65 10.40 -19.92
N LEU A 29 17.41 9.36 -20.73
CA LEU A 29 17.47 7.94 -20.36
C LEU A 29 18.79 7.39 -20.92
N GLU A 30 19.65 6.87 -20.07
CA GLU A 30 20.69 5.91 -20.48
C GLU A 30 20.48 4.61 -19.70
N LEU A 31 20.07 3.58 -20.45
CA LEU A 31 20.00 2.18 -20.04
C LEU A 31 21.42 1.61 -20.11
N SER A 32 22.05 1.34 -18.97
CA SER A 32 23.25 0.49 -18.93
C SER A 32 22.87 -0.92 -18.49
N HIS A 33 22.93 -1.85 -19.43
CA HIS A 33 22.96 -3.29 -19.18
C HIS A 33 24.20 -3.64 -18.34
N SER A 34 24.06 -4.40 -17.26
CA SER A 34 25.17 -5.23 -16.79
C SER A 34 24.70 -6.55 -16.17
N LEU A 35 25.47 -7.57 -16.51
CA LEU A 35 25.27 -9.00 -16.35
C LEU A 35 25.32 -9.53 -14.91
N HIS A 36 24.69 -10.69 -14.78
CA HIS A 36 24.81 -11.74 -13.76
C HIS A 36 26.10 -11.78 -12.94
N ASN A 37 25.91 -11.87 -11.61
CA ASN A 37 26.46 -12.88 -10.67
C ASN A 37 26.73 -12.22 -9.33
N PHE A 38 26.07 -12.69 -8.26
CA PHE A 38 26.69 -13.01 -6.97
C PHE A 38 25.61 -13.51 -6.01
N THR A 39 25.49 -14.84 -5.92
CA THR A 39 24.75 -15.53 -4.87
C THR A 39 25.75 -15.87 -3.77
N LEU A 40 25.66 -15.23 -2.60
CA LEU A 40 26.11 -15.85 -1.36
C LEU A 40 25.14 -15.46 -0.24
N GLY A 41 24.21 -16.37 0.01
CA GLY A 41 23.20 -16.23 1.03
C GLY A 41 23.76 -16.41 2.44
N ASN A 42 23.29 -15.58 3.36
CA ASN A 42 23.45 -15.81 4.80
C ASN A 42 22.07 -16.05 5.41
N LYS A 43 21.70 -17.33 5.55
CA LYS A 43 20.52 -17.79 6.27
C LYS A 43 20.88 -17.92 7.75
N ASN A 44 20.43 -16.99 8.59
CA ASN A 44 20.43 -17.20 10.03
C ASN A 44 19.33 -18.20 10.40
N ARG A 45 19.72 -19.46 10.63
CA ARG A 45 18.89 -20.48 11.28
C ARG A 45 19.10 -20.36 12.79
N HIS A 46 18.03 -20.01 13.52
CA HIS A 46 17.98 -20.20 14.96
C HIS A 46 17.90 -21.70 15.27
N ILE A 47 18.97 -22.24 15.86
CA ILE A 47 19.05 -23.60 16.38
C ILE A 47 18.69 -23.53 17.88
N MET A 48 17.57 -24.12 18.28
CA MET A 48 17.28 -24.41 19.69
C MET A 48 18.10 -25.64 20.13
N LYS A 49 18.67 -25.55 21.32
CA LYS A 49 19.48 -26.59 21.97
C LYS A 49 18.60 -27.77 22.37
N THR A 50 18.99 -28.98 21.96
CA THR A 50 18.47 -30.24 22.51
C THR A 50 19.51 -30.78 23.48
N SER A 51 19.13 -30.90 24.76
CA SER A 51 19.93 -31.56 25.80
C SER A 51 19.82 -33.09 25.71
N ALA A 52 20.88 -33.74 26.17
CA ALA A 52 21.24 -35.13 25.90
C ALA A 52 20.60 -36.18 26.84
N ASP A 53 20.66 -37.40 26.31
CA ASP A 53 20.94 -38.70 26.92
C ASP A 53 19.87 -39.61 27.54
N LYS A 54 20.12 -40.90 27.23
CA LYS A 54 19.35 -42.13 27.40
C LYS A 54 19.26 -42.61 28.86
N GLY A 55 18.16 -43.30 29.17
CA GLY A 55 18.01 -44.17 30.34
C GLY A 55 16.68 -44.94 30.30
N ASN A 56 16.70 -46.20 30.72
CA ASN A 56 15.73 -47.26 30.41
C ASN A 56 14.34 -47.21 31.07
N SER A 57 13.42 -47.94 30.42
CA SER A 57 12.13 -48.54 30.82
C SER A 57 11.77 -48.65 32.31
N VAL A 58 10.49 -48.43 32.64
CA VAL A 58 9.47 -49.44 33.04
C VAL A 58 8.15 -48.69 33.32
N GLY A 59 7.02 -49.33 33.03
CA GLY A 59 5.73 -48.68 32.84
C GLY A 59 5.00 -48.19 34.09
N GLU A 60 4.04 -47.30 33.84
CA GLU A 60 2.86 -47.13 34.67
C GLU A 60 1.76 -46.45 33.87
N ASN A 61 0.56 -47.02 33.94
CA ASN A 61 -0.65 -46.55 33.28
C ASN A 61 -0.99 -45.13 33.73
N ASN A 62 -0.97 -44.16 32.82
CA ASN A 62 -1.64 -42.89 33.04
C ASN A 62 -2.33 -42.45 31.75
N THR A 63 -3.65 -42.56 31.78
CA THR A 63 -4.60 -41.99 30.82
C THR A 63 -4.22 -40.55 30.46
N PRO A 64 -4.30 -40.12 29.18
CA PRO A 64 -4.07 -38.73 28.83
C PRO A 64 -5.21 -37.89 29.41
N LYS A 65 -4.93 -37.05 30.42
CA LYS A 65 -5.86 -36.02 30.87
C LYS A 65 -6.11 -35.04 29.74
N GLN A 66 -7.20 -35.25 28.99
CA GLN A 66 -7.83 -34.18 28.23
C GLN A 66 -8.40 -33.15 29.21
N ARG A 67 -7.95 -31.90 29.06
CA ARG A 67 -8.72 -30.64 29.10
C ARG A 67 -7.72 -29.49 29.24
N LYS A 68 -7.33 -28.87 28.12
CA LYS A 68 -6.83 -27.50 28.17
C LYS A 68 -8.04 -26.64 28.55
N THR A 69 -8.14 -26.25 29.81
CA THR A 69 -8.90 -25.06 30.19
C THR A 69 -8.36 -23.92 29.33
N SER A 70 -9.21 -23.26 28.54
CA SER A 70 -8.84 -22.06 27.79
C SER A 70 -8.20 -21.06 28.76
N SER A 71 -7.09 -20.46 28.36
CA SER A 71 -6.54 -19.34 29.13
C SER A 71 -7.50 -18.15 29.02
N LYS A 72 -7.52 -17.24 30.00
CA LYS A 72 -8.31 -16.00 29.92
C LYS A 72 -8.04 -15.24 28.62
N ASN A 73 -6.79 -15.21 28.17
CA ASN A 73 -6.41 -14.59 26.89
C ASN A 73 -6.93 -15.40 25.69
N GLY A 74 -6.97 -16.73 25.75
CA GLY A 74 -7.59 -17.55 24.70
C GLY A 74 -9.09 -17.31 24.55
N GLU A 75 -9.80 -17.05 25.65
CA GLU A 75 -11.22 -16.66 25.62
C GLU A 75 -11.41 -15.27 25.00
N ILE A 76 -10.56 -14.31 25.37
CA ILE A 76 -10.53 -12.97 24.75
C ILE A 76 -10.24 -13.08 23.24
N GLU A 77 -9.23 -13.85 22.84
CA GLU A 77 -8.88 -14.06 21.42
C GLU A 77 -10.02 -14.69 20.64
N THR A 78 -10.74 -15.65 21.25
CA THR A 78 -11.89 -16.31 20.64
C THR A 78 -13.06 -15.35 20.46
N TYR A 79 -13.33 -14.51 21.47
CA TYR A 79 -14.33 -13.45 21.39
C TYR A 79 -13.98 -12.46 20.29
N LEU A 80 -12.75 -11.92 20.30
CA LEU A 80 -12.28 -10.96 19.31
C LEU A 80 -12.36 -11.52 17.88
N SER A 81 -11.95 -12.77 17.67
CA SER A 81 -12.03 -13.43 16.36
C SER A 81 -13.47 -13.75 15.91
N SER A 82 -14.42 -13.81 16.85
CA SER A 82 -15.82 -14.08 16.56
C SER A 82 -16.51 -12.85 15.97
N TYR A 83 -16.22 -11.66 16.45
CA TYR A 83 -16.88 -10.41 16.05
C TYR A 83 -16.05 -9.54 15.10
N TYR A 84 -14.73 -9.59 15.21
CA TYR A 84 -13.82 -8.68 14.53
C TYR A 84 -12.80 -9.41 13.67
N LYS A 85 -12.28 -8.69 12.66
CA LYS A 85 -11.10 -9.09 11.89
C LYS A 85 -10.01 -8.07 12.14
N PHE A 86 -8.89 -8.53 12.68
CA PHE A 86 -7.71 -7.71 12.94
C PHE A 86 -6.65 -7.91 11.85
N ARG A 87 -5.85 -6.88 11.61
CA ARG A 87 -4.62 -6.95 10.81
C ARG A 87 -3.60 -5.96 11.37
N TYR A 88 -2.33 -6.31 11.25
CA TYR A 88 -1.24 -5.39 11.54
C TYR A 88 -0.77 -4.76 10.23
N ASN A 89 -1.04 -3.46 10.05
CA ASN A 89 -0.64 -2.72 8.85
C ASN A 89 0.88 -2.50 8.89
N THR A 90 1.60 -3.16 7.97
CA THR A 90 3.07 -3.10 7.90
C THR A 90 3.61 -1.78 7.39
N ILE A 91 2.79 -0.97 6.70
CA ILE A 91 3.19 0.35 6.18
C ILE A 91 3.09 1.40 7.30
N LEU A 92 1.98 1.42 8.02
CA LEU A 92 1.75 2.40 9.10
C LEU A 92 2.26 1.93 10.47
N GLY A 93 2.69 0.67 10.59
CA GLY A 93 3.19 0.10 11.84
C GLY A 93 2.15 0.09 12.96
N ARG A 94 0.88 -0.18 12.64
CA ARG A 94 -0.23 -0.12 13.61
C ARG A 94 -1.26 -1.21 13.35
N THR A 95 -1.95 -1.62 14.41
CA THR A 95 -3.09 -2.54 14.28
C THR A 95 -4.34 -1.80 13.81
N GLU A 96 -5.02 -2.44 12.86
CA GLU A 96 -6.31 -2.04 12.34
C GLU A 96 -7.31 -3.18 12.55
N TYR A 97 -8.58 -2.82 12.68
CA TYR A 97 -9.65 -3.78 12.87
C TYR A 97 -10.90 -3.37 12.11
N ARG A 98 -11.77 -4.34 11.88
CA ARG A 98 -13.13 -4.10 11.38
C ARG A 98 -14.09 -5.11 11.97
N CYS A 99 -15.35 -4.74 12.07
CA CYS A 99 -16.42 -5.72 12.28
C CYS A 99 -16.48 -6.66 11.08
N LYS A 100 -16.94 -7.90 11.28
CA LYS A 100 -17.08 -8.86 10.17
C LYS A 100 -18.01 -8.34 9.07
N ASP A 101 -19.03 -7.59 9.46
CA ASP A 101 -20.03 -7.01 8.56
C ASP A 101 -19.57 -5.69 7.91
N ASP A 102 -18.49 -5.07 8.41
CA ASP A 102 -17.95 -3.84 7.84
C ASP A 102 -16.94 -4.15 6.72
N ALA A 103 -16.94 -3.32 5.69
CA ALA A 103 -16.02 -3.38 4.57
C ALA A 103 -14.67 -2.71 4.88
N HIS A 104 -14.63 -1.71 5.76
CA HIS A 104 -13.46 -0.86 5.95
C HIS A 104 -12.72 -1.15 7.25
N PHE A 105 -11.39 -1.14 7.18
CA PHE A 105 -10.55 -1.23 8.37
C PHE A 105 -10.38 0.14 9.03
N SER A 106 -10.59 0.17 10.34
CA SER A 106 -10.41 1.34 11.19
C SER A 106 -9.16 1.17 12.06
N LYS A 107 -8.54 2.31 12.40
CA LYS A 107 -7.35 2.34 13.26
C LYS A 107 -7.77 1.98 14.69
N VAL A 108 -7.00 1.12 15.36
CA VAL A 108 -7.24 0.85 16.78
C VAL A 108 -6.61 1.97 17.60
N GLY A 109 -7.44 2.87 18.11
CA GLY A 109 -7.04 3.92 19.04
C GLY A 109 -7.44 3.60 20.48
N ARG A 110 -7.20 4.58 21.36
CA ARG A 110 -7.56 4.48 22.77
C ARG A 110 -9.08 4.31 22.98
N TYR A 111 -9.89 4.94 22.15
CA TYR A 111 -11.34 4.86 22.23
C TYR A 111 -11.81 3.44 21.90
N GLU A 112 -11.29 2.87 20.82
CA GLU A 112 -11.62 1.53 20.34
C GLU A 112 -11.20 0.46 21.35
N ILE A 113 -10.01 0.58 21.95
CA ILE A 113 -9.57 -0.33 23.03
C ILE A 113 -10.50 -0.28 24.24
N ASN A 114 -10.93 0.92 24.65
CA ASN A 114 -11.87 1.04 25.77
C ASN A 114 -13.23 0.43 25.44
N THR A 115 -13.68 0.55 24.19
CA THR A 115 -14.89 -0.11 23.70
C THR A 115 -14.76 -1.63 23.75
N LEU A 116 -13.69 -2.20 23.19
CA LEU A 116 -13.42 -3.64 23.23
C LEU A 116 -13.35 -4.15 24.67
N ARG A 117 -12.68 -3.40 25.56
CA ARG A 117 -12.60 -3.73 26.99
C ARG A 117 -13.98 -3.80 27.64
N ARG A 118 -14.85 -2.82 27.37
CA ARG A 118 -16.22 -2.76 27.90
C ARG A 118 -17.07 -3.93 27.38
N GLU A 119 -16.93 -4.27 26.10
CA GLU A 119 -17.65 -5.37 25.46
C GLU A 119 -17.24 -6.73 26.04
N ILE A 120 -15.93 -6.97 26.18
CA ILE A 120 -15.39 -8.20 26.80
C ILE A 120 -15.89 -8.37 28.23
N ASP A 121 -15.90 -7.30 29.03
CA ASP A 121 -16.38 -7.35 30.41
C ASP A 121 -17.88 -7.67 30.47
N ASN A 122 -18.69 -7.08 29.58
CA ASN A 122 -20.14 -7.31 29.56
C ASN A 122 -20.54 -8.69 29.02
N ASP A 123 -19.90 -9.15 27.94
CA ASP A 123 -20.35 -10.32 27.20
C ASP A 123 -19.76 -11.63 27.73
N ILE A 124 -18.49 -11.61 28.13
CA ILE A 124 -17.79 -12.80 28.63
C ILE A 124 -17.38 -12.68 30.10
N GLY A 125 -17.62 -11.53 30.76
CA GLY A 125 -17.33 -11.36 32.19
C GLY A 125 -15.83 -11.30 32.53
N ILE A 126 -14.97 -11.03 31.54
CA ILE A 126 -13.52 -11.02 31.74
C ILE A 126 -13.01 -9.59 31.88
N ILE A 127 -12.59 -9.23 33.09
CA ILE A 127 -11.90 -7.97 33.33
C ILE A 127 -10.48 -8.05 32.77
N THR A 128 -10.18 -7.21 31.78
CA THR A 128 -8.87 -7.11 31.15
C THR A 128 -8.34 -5.67 31.18
N SER A 129 -7.02 -5.49 31.08
CA SER A 129 -6.38 -4.16 31.00
C SER A 129 -6.23 -3.72 29.54
N SER A 130 -6.10 -2.41 29.30
CA SER A 130 -5.78 -1.87 27.97
C SER A 130 -4.47 -2.44 27.44
N ASP A 131 -3.47 -2.57 28.30
CA ASP A 131 -2.12 -3.03 27.90
C ASP A 131 -2.13 -4.51 27.50
N ASN A 132 -2.95 -5.33 28.15
CA ASN A 132 -3.14 -6.72 27.74
C ASN A 132 -3.84 -6.80 26.38
N LEU A 133 -4.84 -5.94 26.12
CA LEU A 133 -5.49 -5.87 24.81
C LEU A 133 -4.51 -5.44 23.71
N TYR A 134 -3.73 -4.38 23.92
CA TYR A 134 -2.66 -3.99 22.99
C TYR A 134 -1.68 -5.15 22.76
N SER A 135 -1.23 -5.81 23.84
CA SER A 135 -0.32 -6.96 23.74
C SER A 135 -0.90 -8.11 22.91
N ILE A 136 -2.21 -8.37 22.98
CA ILE A 136 -2.87 -9.39 22.16
C ILE A 136 -2.92 -8.92 20.70
N ILE A 137 -3.49 -7.76 20.43
CA ILE A 137 -3.75 -7.30 19.05
C ILE A 137 -2.50 -6.87 18.30
N GLU A 138 -1.40 -6.55 18.98
CA GLU A 138 -0.09 -6.23 18.37
C GLU A 138 0.82 -7.47 18.26
N SER A 139 0.31 -8.66 18.62
CA SER A 139 1.02 -9.93 18.51
C SER A 139 0.67 -10.70 17.22
N SER A 140 1.14 -11.95 17.14
CA SER A 140 0.80 -12.90 16.07
C SER A 140 -0.70 -13.18 15.92
N PHE A 141 -1.54 -12.74 16.86
CA PHE A 141 -2.99 -12.71 16.71
C PHE A 141 -3.42 -11.90 15.47
N SER A 142 -2.77 -10.76 15.25
CA SER A 142 -3.02 -9.91 14.08
C SER A 142 -2.05 -10.25 12.96
N PRO A 143 -2.52 -10.80 11.82
CA PRO A 143 -1.64 -11.09 10.69
C PRO A 143 -1.04 -9.78 10.15
N ARG A 144 0.27 -9.81 9.86
CA ARG A 144 0.98 -8.69 9.25
C ARG A 144 0.61 -8.62 7.77
N ILE A 145 -0.01 -7.53 7.35
CA ILE A 145 -0.52 -7.33 6.00
C ILE A 145 -0.05 -5.96 5.50
N ASN A 146 0.35 -5.91 4.23
CA ASN A 146 0.53 -4.67 3.48
C ASN A 146 -0.82 -4.34 2.79
N PRO A 147 -1.58 -3.32 3.25
CA PRO A 147 -2.91 -3.05 2.71
C PRO A 147 -2.92 -2.60 1.24
N ILE A 148 -1.82 -1.99 0.76
CA ILE A 148 -1.68 -1.59 -0.64
C ILE A 148 -1.53 -2.83 -1.52
N GLN A 149 -0.66 -3.76 -1.14
CA GLN A 149 -0.51 -5.03 -1.85
C GLN A 149 -1.80 -5.85 -1.81
N GLU A 150 -2.46 -5.90 -0.65
CA GLU A 150 -3.76 -6.57 -0.50
C GLU A 150 -4.80 -5.96 -1.46
N TYR A 151 -4.85 -4.63 -1.57
CA TYR A 151 -5.73 -3.95 -2.52
C TYR A 151 -5.45 -4.38 -3.96
N PHE A 152 -4.20 -4.34 -4.42
CA PHE A 152 -3.86 -4.73 -5.80
C PHE A 152 -4.08 -6.22 -6.07
N LYS A 153 -3.86 -7.10 -5.07
CA LYS A 153 -4.14 -8.55 -5.17
C LYS A 153 -5.62 -8.88 -5.17
N ALA A 154 -6.45 -8.04 -4.52
CA ALA A 154 -7.90 -8.20 -4.48
C ALA A 154 -8.59 -7.66 -5.75
N LEU A 155 -7.87 -6.95 -6.62
CA LEU A 155 -8.42 -6.58 -7.92
C LEU A 155 -8.77 -7.85 -8.72
N PRO A 156 -9.92 -7.87 -9.41
CA PRO A 156 -10.32 -9.02 -10.21
C PRO A 156 -9.20 -9.43 -11.16
N LEU A 157 -8.72 -10.67 -11.05
CA LEU A 157 -7.75 -11.24 -11.96
C LEU A 157 -8.39 -11.29 -13.35
N LEU A 158 -7.97 -10.37 -14.21
CA LEU A 158 -8.25 -10.46 -15.63
C LEU A 158 -7.32 -11.53 -16.18
N ASP A 159 -7.86 -12.66 -16.64
CA ASP A 159 -7.04 -13.68 -17.27
C ASP A 159 -6.54 -13.12 -18.61
N ILE A 160 -5.28 -12.66 -18.64
CA ILE A 160 -4.60 -12.18 -19.86
C ILE A 160 -4.17 -13.40 -20.73
N GLY A 161 -4.44 -14.63 -20.28
CA GLY A 161 -4.08 -15.87 -20.95
C GLY A 161 -5.23 -16.55 -21.67
N SER A 162 -5.76 -15.97 -22.75
CA SER A 162 -6.33 -16.80 -23.82
C SER A 162 -5.99 -16.21 -25.17
N SER A 163 -4.99 -16.84 -25.78
CA SER A 163 -4.78 -16.92 -27.22
C SER A 163 -6.12 -16.87 -27.95
N CYS A 164 -6.28 -15.90 -28.84
CA CYS A 164 -7.25 -15.97 -29.92
C CYS A 164 -6.86 -17.13 -30.86
N GLY A 165 -7.09 -18.35 -30.39
CA GLY A 165 -7.30 -19.53 -31.21
C GLY A 165 -8.79 -19.62 -31.52
N ASN A 166 -9.10 -19.67 -32.80
CA ASN A 166 -10.42 -19.79 -33.40
C ASN A 166 -11.42 -20.63 -32.57
N THR A 167 -12.62 -20.11 -32.33
CA THR A 167 -13.89 -20.61 -32.90
C THR A 167 -15.08 -19.87 -32.28
N ASP A 168 -16.10 -19.74 -33.10
CA ASP A 168 -17.31 -18.95 -32.87
C ASP A 168 -18.11 -19.43 -31.65
N GLU A 169 -18.21 -18.64 -30.58
CA GLU A 169 -19.38 -18.65 -29.66
C GLU A 169 -19.42 -17.44 -28.70
N TYR A 170 -20.18 -16.43 -29.13
CA TYR A 170 -21.11 -15.58 -28.38
C TYR A 170 -20.79 -15.10 -26.93
N ASN A 171 -20.32 -13.84 -26.84
CA ASN A 171 -20.86 -12.77 -25.97
C ASN A 171 -21.03 -13.00 -24.45
N SER A 172 -19.95 -13.29 -23.71
CA SER A 172 -19.91 -12.91 -22.28
C SER A 172 -18.53 -12.59 -21.68
N CYS A 173 -17.42 -12.93 -22.35
CA CYS A 173 -16.06 -12.69 -21.83
C CYS A 173 -15.41 -11.39 -22.36
N CYS A 174 -16.00 -10.77 -23.38
CA CYS A 174 -15.44 -9.61 -24.09
C CYS A 174 -15.61 -8.25 -23.37
N ASN A 175 -16.47 -8.13 -22.36
CA ASN A 175 -16.70 -6.85 -21.67
C ASN A 175 -15.60 -6.51 -20.65
N ALA A 176 -15.05 -7.48 -19.92
CA ALA A 176 -14.00 -7.21 -18.93
C ALA A 176 -12.64 -6.88 -19.58
N PHE A 177 -12.28 -7.57 -20.67
CA PHE A 177 -11.05 -7.34 -21.43
C PHE A 177 -11.05 -5.97 -22.14
N SER A 178 -12.19 -5.58 -22.72
CA SER A 178 -12.38 -4.29 -23.39
C SER A 178 -12.31 -3.12 -22.40
N LEU A 179 -12.87 -3.26 -21.18
CA LEU A 179 -12.84 -2.23 -20.15
C LEU A 179 -11.42 -1.94 -19.61
N SER A 180 -10.59 -2.96 -19.39
CA SER A 180 -9.24 -2.77 -18.81
C SER A 180 -8.26 -2.12 -19.80
N LEU A 181 -8.27 -2.54 -21.07
CA LEU A 181 -7.43 -1.94 -22.11
C LEU A 181 -7.89 -0.54 -22.52
N LYS A 182 -9.17 -0.21 -22.34
CA LYS A 182 -9.72 1.14 -22.57
C LYS A 182 -9.62 2.06 -21.37
N ALA A 183 -9.53 1.53 -20.14
CA ALA A 183 -9.52 2.36 -18.93
C ALA A 183 -8.36 3.37 -18.89
N ILE A 184 -7.15 2.96 -19.29
CA ILE A 184 -5.99 3.87 -19.32
C ILE A 184 -6.14 4.92 -20.44
N PRO A 185 -6.47 4.54 -21.70
CA PRO A 185 -6.82 5.51 -22.73
C PRO A 185 -7.97 6.46 -22.36
N GLU A 186 -9.02 5.98 -21.71
CA GLU A 186 -10.16 6.79 -21.27
C GLU A 186 -9.77 7.77 -20.16
N LEU A 187 -8.98 7.30 -19.17
CA LEU A 187 -8.41 8.16 -18.14
C LEU A 187 -7.49 9.21 -18.75
N ALA A 188 -6.64 8.82 -19.69
CA ALA A 188 -5.76 9.74 -20.42
C ALA A 188 -6.58 10.78 -21.20
N GLY A 189 -7.70 10.36 -21.80
CA GLY A 189 -8.63 11.21 -22.54
C GLY A 189 -9.44 12.18 -21.67
N CYS A 190 -9.47 12.01 -20.35
CA CYS A 190 -10.11 12.97 -19.43
C CYS A 190 -9.34 14.30 -19.34
N VAL A 191 -8.07 14.32 -19.73
CA VAL A 191 -7.21 15.52 -19.67
C VAL A 191 -6.77 15.90 -21.07
N VAL A 192 -7.00 17.16 -21.43
CA VAL A 192 -6.47 17.73 -22.67
C VAL A 192 -5.06 18.25 -22.41
N VAL A 193 -4.07 17.48 -22.82
CA VAL A 193 -2.65 17.84 -22.71
C VAL A 193 -2.12 18.28 -24.08
N ARG A 194 -1.22 19.26 -24.12
CA ARG A 194 -0.59 19.71 -25.38
C ARG A 194 0.18 18.59 -26.09
N ASN A 195 0.94 17.81 -25.32
CA ASN A 195 1.72 16.68 -25.81
C ASN A 195 0.90 15.37 -25.79
N HIS A 196 -0.28 15.39 -26.41
CA HIS A 196 -1.21 14.26 -26.42
C HIS A 196 -0.59 12.94 -26.94
N GLU A 197 0.32 13.03 -27.91
CA GLU A 197 1.03 11.86 -28.49
C GLU A 197 1.85 11.07 -27.47
N LYS A 198 2.50 11.78 -26.51
CA LYS A 198 3.35 11.16 -25.49
C LYS A 198 2.61 10.93 -24.16
N TRP A 199 1.50 11.64 -23.93
CA TRP A 199 0.74 11.60 -22.67
C TRP A 199 0.28 10.19 -22.30
N LEU A 200 -0.36 9.48 -23.24
CA LEU A 200 -0.85 8.12 -22.99
C LEU A 200 0.30 7.17 -22.61
N LEU A 201 1.42 7.25 -23.32
CA LEU A 201 2.60 6.42 -23.06
C LEU A 201 3.20 6.70 -21.67
N TYR A 202 3.36 7.98 -21.32
CA TYR A 202 3.93 8.38 -20.03
C TYR A 202 3.03 8.03 -18.86
N LEU A 203 1.72 8.31 -18.97
CA LEU A 203 0.74 7.94 -17.95
C LEU A 203 0.70 6.42 -17.75
N THR A 204 0.70 5.65 -18.85
CA THR A 204 0.71 4.18 -18.77
C THR A 204 1.97 3.65 -18.11
N LYS A 205 3.15 4.12 -18.52
CA LYS A 205 4.43 3.74 -17.89
C LYS A 205 4.44 4.07 -16.40
N TRP A 206 4.00 5.26 -16.03
CA TRP A 206 3.97 5.70 -14.64
C TRP A 206 3.00 4.83 -13.81
N LEU A 207 1.78 4.58 -14.29
CA LEU A 207 0.81 3.72 -13.59
C LEU A 207 1.32 2.29 -13.41
N VAL A 208 1.92 1.70 -14.45
CA VAL A 208 2.52 0.36 -14.37
C VAL A 208 3.67 0.36 -13.37
N ALA A 209 4.51 1.41 -13.36
CA ALA A 209 5.60 1.54 -12.40
C ALA A 209 5.09 1.66 -10.95
N VAL A 210 4.01 2.40 -10.70
CA VAL A 210 3.38 2.52 -9.37
C VAL A 210 2.95 1.15 -8.85
N VAL A 211 2.24 0.38 -9.69
CA VAL A 211 1.74 -0.96 -9.29
C VAL A 211 2.89 -1.94 -9.11
N ALA A 212 3.84 -1.96 -10.04
CA ALA A 212 5.03 -2.82 -9.94
C ALA A 212 5.81 -2.51 -8.66
N TYR A 213 5.98 -1.23 -8.33
CA TYR A 213 6.70 -0.81 -7.14
C TYR A 213 5.98 -1.17 -5.83
N ALA A 214 4.66 -1.03 -5.81
CA ALA A 214 3.88 -1.45 -4.64
C ALA A 214 3.91 -2.97 -4.41
N MET A 215 4.11 -3.76 -5.46
CA MET A 215 4.05 -5.22 -5.43
C MET A 215 5.41 -5.89 -5.20
N ASP A 216 6.51 -5.25 -5.60
CA ASP A 216 7.87 -5.74 -5.45
C ASP A 216 8.73 -4.78 -4.62
N ASP A 217 9.15 -5.24 -3.44
CA ASP A 217 9.89 -4.44 -2.47
C ASP A 217 11.38 -4.28 -2.82
N ARG A 218 11.90 -4.92 -3.88
CA ARG A 218 13.37 -5.06 -4.08
C ARG A 218 13.92 -4.53 -5.39
N GLU A 219 13.24 -4.74 -6.53
CA GLU A 219 13.87 -4.51 -7.85
C GLU A 219 13.18 -3.44 -8.68
N CYS A 220 11.85 -3.36 -8.61
CA CYS A 220 11.10 -2.34 -9.34
C CYS A 220 11.19 -1.00 -8.59
N ARG A 221 11.61 0.09 -9.26
CA ARG A 221 11.61 1.44 -8.67
C ARG A 221 10.97 2.43 -9.60
N ASN A 222 10.07 3.25 -9.08
CA ASN A 222 9.50 4.35 -9.84
C ASN A 222 10.36 5.61 -9.70
N HIS A 223 11.45 5.69 -10.47
CA HIS A 223 12.28 6.91 -10.53
C HIS A 223 11.66 8.03 -11.38
N THR A 224 10.39 7.93 -11.74
CA THR A 224 9.72 8.91 -12.59
C THR A 224 8.70 9.72 -11.80
N CYS A 225 8.72 11.04 -12.01
CA CYS A 225 7.71 11.96 -11.48
C CYS A 225 6.78 12.38 -12.62
N LEU A 226 5.48 12.19 -12.43
CA LEU A 226 4.47 12.64 -13.39
C LEU A 226 4.16 14.12 -13.13
N VAL A 227 4.45 14.99 -14.09
CA VAL A 227 4.29 16.44 -13.92
C VAL A 227 3.24 17.00 -14.89
N LEU A 228 2.24 17.69 -14.35
CA LEU A 228 1.21 18.41 -15.08
C LEU A 228 1.43 19.92 -14.97
N THR A 229 1.91 20.52 -16.05
CA THR A 229 2.10 21.97 -16.13
C THR A 229 0.90 22.66 -16.78
N GLY A 230 0.49 23.79 -16.21
CA GLY A 230 -0.67 24.56 -16.66
C GLY A 230 -0.98 25.73 -15.75
N GLU A 231 -1.92 26.57 -16.19
CA GLU A 231 -2.48 27.69 -15.43
C GLU A 231 -3.17 27.20 -14.14
N GLN A 232 -3.26 28.07 -13.14
CA GLN A 232 -4.02 27.79 -11.92
C GLN A 232 -5.51 27.59 -12.25
N GLY A 233 -6.20 26.76 -11.48
CA GLY A 233 -7.64 26.52 -11.66
C GLY A 233 -8.01 25.54 -12.79
N LYS A 234 -7.04 24.85 -13.39
CA LYS A 234 -7.28 23.79 -14.39
C LYS A 234 -7.48 22.38 -13.80
N PHE A 235 -7.83 22.27 -12.51
CA PHE A 235 -8.10 21.00 -11.80
C PHE A 235 -6.96 19.96 -11.84
N LYS A 236 -5.70 20.40 -12.00
CA LYS A 236 -4.51 19.51 -12.07
C LYS A 236 -4.37 18.64 -10.82
N THR A 237 -4.36 19.28 -9.64
CA THR A 237 -4.27 18.60 -8.35
C THR A 237 -5.43 17.62 -8.18
N THR A 238 -6.65 18.02 -8.55
CA THR A 238 -7.82 17.15 -8.52
C THR A 238 -7.66 15.91 -9.40
N PHE A 239 -7.10 16.05 -10.61
CA PHE A 239 -6.80 14.90 -11.47
C PHE A 239 -5.80 13.93 -10.82
N LEU A 240 -4.73 14.48 -10.23
CA LEU A 240 -3.68 13.68 -9.61
C LEU A 240 -4.19 12.96 -8.36
N ASP A 241 -5.02 13.63 -7.54
CA ASP A 241 -5.64 13.02 -6.37
C ASP A 241 -6.58 11.86 -6.75
N LEU A 242 -7.22 11.95 -7.92
CA LEU A 242 -8.05 10.88 -8.47
C LEU A 242 -7.23 9.65 -8.90
N LEU A 243 -5.95 9.78 -9.23
CA LEU A 243 -5.10 8.62 -9.54
C LEU A 243 -4.97 7.67 -8.35
N CYS A 244 -5.15 8.17 -7.11
CA CYS A 244 -5.21 7.34 -5.93
C CYS A 244 -6.60 6.69 -5.81
N PRO A 245 -6.69 5.35 -5.73
CA PRO A 245 -7.97 4.70 -5.48
C PRO A 245 -8.60 5.16 -4.16
N PRO A 246 -9.93 5.26 -4.06
CA PRO A 246 -10.58 5.72 -2.83
C PRO A 246 -10.23 4.93 -1.57
N ALA A 247 -10.03 3.62 -1.72
CA ALA A 247 -9.61 2.73 -0.64
C ALA A 247 -8.19 3.03 -0.12
N LEU A 248 -7.36 3.71 -0.91
CA LEU A 248 -5.97 4.04 -0.60
C LEU A 248 -5.72 5.54 -0.36
N HIS A 249 -6.76 6.37 -0.26
CA HIS A 249 -6.59 7.80 0.07
C HIS A 249 -5.81 8.02 1.38
N GLY A 250 -5.90 7.10 2.33
CA GLY A 250 -5.11 7.12 3.57
C GLY A 250 -3.59 6.94 3.37
N TYR A 251 -3.16 6.55 2.17
CA TYR A 251 -1.77 6.41 1.72
C TYR A 251 -1.46 7.42 0.60
N SER A 252 -2.13 8.56 0.58
CA SER A 252 -1.83 9.66 -0.33
C SER A 252 -1.51 10.92 0.48
N TYR A 253 -0.48 11.64 0.07
CA TYR A 253 -0.13 12.94 0.63
C TYR A 253 -0.15 13.99 -0.48
N THR A 254 -0.85 15.10 -0.24
CA THR A 254 -0.86 16.25 -1.13
C THR A 254 -0.43 17.47 -0.33
N GLY A 255 0.67 18.08 -0.75
CA GLY A 255 1.19 19.26 -0.06
C GLY A 255 2.65 19.52 -0.35
N LYS A 256 3.18 20.49 0.39
CA LYS A 256 4.59 20.87 0.29
C LYS A 256 5.46 19.82 0.98
N ILE A 257 6.52 19.38 0.32
CA ILE A 257 7.58 18.61 0.95
C ILE A 257 8.82 19.48 1.12
N TYR A 258 9.54 19.27 2.21
CA TYR A 258 10.81 19.92 2.49
C TYR A 258 11.88 18.83 2.59
N PRO A 259 12.81 18.74 1.63
CA PRO A 259 13.76 17.62 1.58
C PRO A 259 14.66 17.46 2.81
N GLN A 260 14.83 18.54 3.57
CA GLN A 260 15.62 18.58 4.81
C GLN A 260 14.87 18.07 6.04
N GLU A 261 13.54 17.94 5.97
CA GLU A 261 12.73 17.53 7.10
C GLU A 261 12.67 16.01 7.23
N LYS A 262 12.78 15.52 8.47
CA LYS A 262 12.68 14.08 8.77
C LYS A 262 11.31 13.52 8.44
N ASP A 263 10.27 14.34 8.56
CA ASP A 263 8.88 13.96 8.29
C ASP A 263 8.67 13.63 6.80
N THR A 264 9.47 14.21 5.89
CA THR A 264 9.47 13.87 4.47
C THR A 264 9.80 12.41 4.21
N LEU A 265 10.74 11.83 4.96
CA LEU A 265 11.08 10.41 4.85
C LEU A 265 9.92 9.52 5.29
N THR A 266 9.15 9.96 6.29
CA THR A 266 7.92 9.28 6.71
C THR A 266 6.86 9.33 5.62
N TYR A 267 6.68 10.47 4.94
CA TYR A 267 5.75 10.56 3.81
C TYR A 267 6.12 9.60 2.67
N ILE A 268 7.42 9.45 2.39
CA ILE A 268 7.92 8.56 1.34
C ILE A 268 7.74 7.07 1.68
N GLY A 269 7.92 6.72 2.96
CA GLY A 269 7.79 5.33 3.42
C GLY A 269 6.34 4.89 3.65
N GLN A 270 5.41 5.82 3.88
CA GLN A 270 4.03 5.51 4.28
C GLN A 270 2.98 5.76 3.20
N ASN A 271 3.29 6.49 2.13
CA ASN A 271 2.32 6.82 1.10
C ASN A 271 2.66 6.16 -0.23
N LEU A 272 1.63 5.75 -0.97
CA LEU A 272 1.71 5.29 -2.35
C LEU A 272 1.94 6.44 -3.33
N ILE A 273 1.24 7.56 -3.12
CA ILE A 273 1.30 8.73 -3.99
C ILE A 273 1.66 9.95 -3.15
N VAL A 274 2.68 10.67 -3.57
CA VAL A 274 3.11 11.94 -2.97
C VAL A 274 2.97 13.02 -4.03
N ASN A 275 1.95 13.86 -3.86
CA ASN A 275 1.68 15.01 -4.70
C ASN A 275 2.36 16.26 -4.12
N ILE A 276 3.38 16.74 -4.82
CA ILE A 276 4.19 17.90 -4.44
C ILE A 276 3.65 19.22 -5.00
N ASP A 277 2.47 19.18 -5.66
CA ASP A 277 1.75 20.32 -6.21
C ASP A 277 2.66 21.24 -7.05
N ASP A 278 2.45 22.56 -7.04
CA ASP A 278 3.23 23.50 -7.85
C ASP A 278 4.69 23.71 -7.35
N GLN A 279 5.22 22.91 -6.41
CA GLN A 279 6.56 23.12 -5.85
C GLN A 279 7.66 23.06 -6.90
N LEU A 280 7.55 22.18 -7.91
CA LEU A 280 8.56 22.03 -8.96
C LEU A 280 8.86 23.34 -9.71
N LYS A 281 7.89 24.27 -9.79
CA LYS A 281 8.08 25.56 -10.46
C LYS A 281 8.95 26.53 -9.67
N ALA A 282 9.08 26.33 -8.36
CA ALA A 282 9.73 27.26 -7.42
C ALA A 282 10.97 26.66 -6.73
N LEU A 283 11.47 25.51 -7.20
CA LEU A 283 12.66 24.87 -6.62
C LEU A 283 13.94 25.59 -7.04
N ASN A 284 14.84 25.79 -6.08
CA ASN A 284 16.21 26.20 -6.39
C ASN A 284 17.03 24.98 -6.86
N LYS A 285 18.19 25.21 -7.50
CA LYS A 285 19.09 24.13 -7.96
C LYS A 285 19.49 23.14 -6.86
N ARG A 286 19.60 23.63 -5.61
CA ARG A 286 19.89 22.78 -4.45
C ARG A 286 18.73 21.83 -4.16
N ASP A 287 17.52 22.39 -4.07
CA ASP A 287 16.30 21.65 -3.74
C ASP A 287 15.96 20.64 -4.85
N GLU A 288 16.27 20.95 -6.12
CA GLU A 288 16.14 20.02 -7.24
C GLU A 288 17.01 18.76 -7.08
N ASN A 289 18.27 18.92 -6.67
CA ASN A 289 19.17 17.79 -6.44
C ASN A 289 18.73 16.95 -5.25
N GLU A 290 18.27 17.59 -4.18
CA GLU A 290 17.75 16.89 -3.01
C GLU A 290 16.46 16.13 -3.34
N LEU A 291 15.56 16.73 -4.14
CA LEU A 291 14.36 16.05 -4.61
C LEU A 291 14.69 14.84 -5.50
N LYS A 292 15.66 14.96 -6.42
CA LYS A 292 16.15 13.82 -7.22
C LYS A 292 16.67 12.70 -6.33
N ASN A 293 17.45 13.05 -5.30
CA ASN A 293 17.93 12.06 -4.33
C ASN A 293 16.77 11.40 -3.58
N LEU A 294 15.73 12.15 -3.20
CA LEU A 294 14.54 11.57 -2.56
C LEU A 294 13.79 10.61 -3.49
N ILE A 295 13.57 10.97 -4.75
CA ILE A 295 12.85 10.15 -5.74
C ILE A 295 13.62 8.85 -6.03
N THR A 296 14.95 8.91 -6.08
CA THR A 296 15.80 7.75 -6.43
C THR A 296 16.22 6.89 -5.24
N CYS A 297 15.94 7.34 -4.00
CA CYS A 297 16.38 6.65 -2.80
C CYS A 297 15.68 5.28 -2.66
N PRO A 298 16.40 4.16 -2.52
CA PRO A 298 15.76 2.83 -2.50
C PRO A 298 15.02 2.53 -1.19
N MET A 299 15.54 3.03 -0.07
CA MET A 299 15.03 2.76 1.26
C MET A 299 15.10 4.03 2.09
N VAL A 300 14.11 4.23 2.95
CA VAL A 300 14.03 5.38 3.83
C VAL A 300 14.24 4.93 5.27
N LYS A 301 15.13 5.62 5.96
CA LYS A 301 15.47 5.33 7.35
C LYS A 301 14.84 6.35 8.27
N TYR A 302 13.84 5.94 9.04
CA TYR A 302 13.15 6.81 9.99
C TYR A 302 12.62 6.02 11.19
N ARG A 303 12.18 6.73 12.22
CA ARG A 303 11.60 6.14 13.42
C ARG A 303 10.10 6.36 13.38
N MET A 304 9.32 5.28 13.41
CA MET A 304 7.88 5.41 13.53
C MET A 304 7.51 6.06 14.87
N PRO A 305 6.37 6.78 14.95
CA PRO A 305 5.88 7.26 16.23
C PRO A 305 5.80 6.11 17.24
N TYR A 306 6.35 6.34 18.45
CA TYR A 306 6.39 5.38 19.56
C TYR A 306 7.34 4.19 19.43
N ASP A 307 8.02 4.04 18.29
CA ASP A 307 9.07 3.03 18.17
C ASP A 307 10.35 3.42 18.92
N LYS A 308 11.01 2.40 19.46
CA LYS A 308 12.26 2.54 20.21
C LYS A 308 13.46 2.74 19.29
N TYR A 309 13.42 2.17 18.10
CA TYR A 309 14.56 2.12 17.19
C TYR A 309 14.24 2.79 15.86
N VAL A 310 15.28 3.32 15.23
CA VAL A 310 15.20 3.79 13.85
C VAL A 310 15.37 2.57 12.96
N GLU A 311 14.38 2.31 12.12
CA GLU A 311 14.37 1.19 11.19
C GLU A 311 14.48 1.70 9.74
N GLU A 312 14.82 0.78 8.85
CA GLU A 312 14.91 1.01 7.42
C GLU A 312 13.68 0.40 6.74
N TYR A 313 12.94 1.23 6.02
CA TYR A 313 11.71 0.86 5.33
C TYR A 313 11.89 0.99 3.82
N PRO A 314 11.20 0.15 3.02
CA PRO A 314 11.19 0.32 1.58
C PRO A 314 10.60 1.70 1.22
N HIS A 315 11.17 2.34 0.21
CA HIS A 315 10.53 3.49 -0.40
C HIS A 315 9.26 3.01 -1.12
N LEU A 316 8.13 3.64 -0.82
CA LEU A 316 6.82 3.25 -1.35
C LEU A 316 6.21 4.32 -2.28
N ALA A 317 6.56 5.60 -2.05
CA ALA A 317 5.99 6.72 -2.77
C ALA A 317 6.29 6.74 -4.27
N SER A 318 5.27 7.10 -5.04
CA SER A 318 5.37 7.57 -6.41
C SER A 318 5.02 9.06 -6.47
N PHE A 319 5.88 9.85 -7.10
CA PHE A 319 5.77 11.31 -7.07
C PHE A 319 4.94 11.84 -8.23
N VAL A 320 4.10 12.83 -7.93
CA VAL A 320 3.31 13.61 -8.92
C VAL A 320 3.36 15.10 -8.59
N ALA A 321 3.21 15.97 -9.60
CA ALA A 321 3.25 17.43 -9.47
C ALA A 321 2.37 18.13 -10.51
#